data_AF-A0A2T7LNG5-F1
#
_entry.id   AF-A0A2T7LNG5-F1
#
_cell.length_a   1.000
_cell.length_b   1.000
_cell.length_c   1.000
_cell.angle_alpha   90.00
_cell.angle_beta   90.00
_cell.angle_gamma   90.00
#
_symmetry.space_group_name_H-M   'P 1'
#
loop_
_entity.id
_entity.type
_entity.pdbx_description
1 polymer ?
#
loop_
_entity_poly.entity_id
_entity_poly.type
_entity_poly.pdbx_seq_one_letter_code
_entity_poly.pdbx_strand_id
1 'polypeptide(L)'
;MCISTGEAAFSGTILYCGRHHHGERGLVHVLGYQNTAVNLADGPNAMLLHVPTRQLTPRHFLSAGRSGDVLRRMVSAVEDATAAADDIVWMGAEPQAAVQVFDHDVYTVLLADDPTAIPAALWRVPPHRRPALDPELLRFYAEHFPDHTIVVCCFDNAEARQAKPLLLWYQPLDPDRLTVPALDSHTGKAPDLDAAVPVDHWVLFSTDEAAADWGAPVAYSGGMRHSLREFLPAAVIGRHYGDGQTLPNGDFTISHGDLLGGDPDRIERLRPIRR
;
A
#
# COMPACT_ATOMS: atom_id res chain seq x y z
N MET A 1 8.80 -5.98 -3.47
CA MET A 1 7.74 -6.50 -2.57
C MET A 1 7.48 -5.46 -1.49
N CYS A 2 7.46 -5.81 -0.21
CA CYS A 2 7.54 -4.87 0.92
C CYS A 2 8.73 -5.25 1.80
N ILE A 3 9.07 -4.42 2.78
CA ILE A 3 10.06 -4.79 3.78
C ILE A 3 9.37 -5.53 4.94
N SER A 4 9.96 -6.65 5.39
CA SER A 4 9.54 -7.36 6.60
C SER A 4 10.51 -7.18 7.76
N THR A 5 10.03 -7.35 8.99
CA THR A 5 10.84 -7.29 10.24
C THR A 5 11.65 -8.56 10.55
N GLY A 6 11.47 -9.61 9.75
CA GLY A 6 12.21 -10.86 9.83
C GLY A 6 11.91 -11.74 8.61
N GLU A 7 12.59 -12.90 8.53
CA GLU A 7 12.51 -13.84 7.40
C GLU A 7 11.07 -14.11 6.94
N ALA A 8 10.81 -13.86 5.65
CA ALA A 8 9.50 -14.01 5.03
C ALA A 8 9.61 -14.35 3.54
N ALA A 9 8.53 -14.88 2.98
CA ALA A 9 8.32 -14.93 1.54
C ALA A 9 6.97 -14.27 1.20
N PHE A 10 6.94 -13.50 0.12
CA PHE A 10 5.73 -12.86 -0.39
C PHE A 10 5.50 -13.26 -1.86
N SER A 11 4.24 -13.30 -2.29
CA SER A 11 3.87 -13.58 -3.69
C SER A 11 2.49 -13.01 -4.04
N GLY A 12 2.20 -12.88 -5.34
CA GLY A 12 0.94 -12.36 -5.87
C GLY A 12 0.65 -10.95 -5.37
N THR A 13 1.64 -10.06 -5.44
CA THR A 13 1.50 -8.69 -4.91
C THR A 13 0.71 -7.82 -5.88
N ILE A 14 -0.28 -7.11 -5.36
CA ILE A 14 -1.08 -6.12 -6.08
C ILE A 14 -0.85 -4.77 -5.41
N LEU A 15 -0.29 -3.84 -6.17
CA LEU A 15 -0.03 -2.46 -5.79
C LEU A 15 -0.95 -1.54 -6.58
N TYR A 16 -1.59 -0.60 -5.90
CA TYR A 16 -2.49 0.37 -6.51
C TYR A 16 -2.24 1.77 -5.94
N CYS A 17 -2.16 2.80 -6.79
CA CYS A 17 -2.30 4.19 -6.34
C CYS A 17 -3.20 4.99 -7.27
N GLY A 18 -4.27 5.57 -6.73
CA GLY A 18 -5.17 6.47 -7.45
C GLY A 18 -5.08 7.90 -6.98
N ARG A 19 -5.11 8.86 -7.92
CA ARG A 19 -5.25 10.30 -7.64
C ARG A 19 -6.70 10.71 -7.85
N HIS A 20 -7.35 11.32 -6.85
CA HIS A 20 -8.79 11.58 -6.86
C HIS A 20 -9.16 12.87 -6.12
N HIS A 21 -10.11 13.64 -6.66
CA HIS A 21 -10.77 14.78 -6.05
C HIS A 21 -12.00 14.36 -5.23
N HIS A 22 -11.77 13.91 -3.99
CA HIS A 22 -12.85 13.56 -3.08
C HIS A 22 -13.58 14.82 -2.58
N GLY A 23 -14.89 14.91 -2.78
CA GLY A 23 -15.68 16.13 -2.56
C GLY A 23 -15.50 16.82 -1.20
N GLU A 24 -15.36 16.07 -0.10
CA GLU A 24 -15.09 16.63 1.23
C GLU A 24 -13.59 16.88 1.56
N ARG A 25 -12.65 16.28 0.83
CA ARG A 25 -11.23 16.20 1.22
C ARG A 25 -10.28 16.92 0.26
N GLY A 26 -10.80 17.36 -0.88
CA GLY A 26 -10.02 17.88 -2.00
C GLY A 26 -9.25 16.76 -2.69
N LEU A 27 -8.10 17.12 -3.27
CA LEU A 27 -7.21 16.15 -3.90
C LEU A 27 -6.58 15.21 -2.86
N VAL A 28 -6.76 13.92 -3.06
CA VAL A 28 -6.16 12.83 -2.28
C VAL A 28 -5.49 11.82 -3.21
N HIS A 29 -4.52 11.09 -2.67
CA HIS A 29 -4.09 9.81 -3.23
C HIS A 29 -4.72 8.67 -2.42
N VAL A 30 -4.98 7.54 -3.06
CA VAL A 30 -5.55 6.32 -2.47
C VAL A 30 -4.61 5.16 -2.78
N LEU A 31 -3.89 4.68 -1.75
CA LEU A 31 -3.00 3.53 -1.83
C LEU A 31 -3.78 2.25 -1.53
N GLY A 32 -3.57 1.24 -2.38
CA GLY A 32 -3.95 -0.13 -2.14
C GLY A 32 -2.75 -1.07 -2.17
N TYR A 33 -2.68 -1.98 -1.20
CA TYR A 33 -1.62 -2.96 -1.07
C TYR A 33 -2.19 -4.32 -0.69
N GLN A 34 -1.90 -5.37 -1.46
CA GLN A 34 -2.22 -6.75 -1.12
C GLN A 34 -1.08 -7.67 -1.54
N ASN A 35 -0.75 -8.67 -0.74
CA ASN A 35 0.11 -9.78 -1.14
C ASN A 35 -0.29 -11.06 -0.39
N THR A 36 0.29 -12.19 -0.77
CA THR A 36 0.25 -13.43 0.03
C THR A 36 1.51 -13.50 0.85
N ALA A 37 1.39 -13.43 2.18
CA ALA A 37 2.53 -13.49 3.10
C ALA A 37 2.72 -14.89 3.70
N VAL A 38 3.96 -15.38 3.69
CA VAL A 38 4.41 -16.56 4.42
C VAL A 38 5.52 -16.12 5.36
N ASN A 39 5.25 -16.09 6.67
CA ASN A 39 6.30 -15.86 7.66
C ASN A 39 7.22 -17.08 7.72
N LEU A 40 8.54 -16.84 7.71
CA LEU A 40 9.58 -17.86 7.84
C LEU A 40 10.39 -17.71 9.13
N ALA A 41 10.14 -16.66 9.92
CA ALA A 41 10.71 -16.47 11.25
C ALA A 41 10.01 -17.35 12.31
N ASP A 42 10.75 -17.70 13.37
CA ASP A 42 10.28 -18.49 14.53
C ASP A 42 9.24 -17.77 15.43
N GLY A 43 8.81 -16.56 15.05
CA GLY A 43 7.94 -15.70 15.85
C GLY A 43 7.26 -14.61 15.02
N PRO A 44 6.51 -13.70 15.66
CA PRO A 44 5.78 -12.62 15.00
C PRO A 44 6.64 -11.76 14.09
N ASN A 45 6.01 -11.25 13.04
CA ASN A 45 6.64 -10.46 11.99
C ASN A 45 5.69 -9.29 11.62
N ALA A 46 6.20 -8.32 10.88
CA ALA A 46 5.43 -7.19 10.40
C ALA A 46 5.90 -6.76 9.01
N MET A 47 4.95 -6.26 8.23
CA MET A 47 5.19 -5.57 6.96
C MET A 47 5.33 -4.08 7.24
N LEU A 48 6.33 -3.43 6.63
CA LEU A 48 6.53 -1.97 6.71
C LEU A 48 6.26 -1.34 5.34
N LEU A 49 5.52 -0.23 5.34
CA LEU A 49 5.20 0.58 4.17
C LEU A 49 5.40 2.06 4.51
N HIS A 50 6.07 2.81 3.63
CA HIS A 50 6.26 4.26 3.72
C HIS A 50 5.22 4.99 2.87
N VAL A 51 4.28 5.70 3.49
CA VAL A 51 3.23 6.43 2.75
C VAL A 51 3.67 7.89 2.55
N PRO A 52 3.66 8.44 1.32
CA PRO A 52 4.13 9.80 1.04
C PRO A 52 3.12 10.87 1.54
N THR A 53 3.05 11.03 2.86
CA THR A 53 2.29 12.04 3.62
C THR A 53 2.92 12.22 5.01
N ARG A 54 2.64 13.33 5.72
CA ARG A 54 3.13 13.59 7.10
C ARG A 54 2.05 13.51 8.19
N GLN A 55 0.87 12.97 7.87
CA GLN A 55 -0.30 12.98 8.78
C GLN A 55 -1.23 11.77 8.59
N LEU A 56 -0.70 10.54 8.46
CA LEU A 56 -1.59 9.36 8.36
C LEU A 56 -2.19 8.97 9.73
N THR A 57 -3.45 8.51 9.73
CA THR A 57 -4.27 8.27 10.93
C THR A 57 -5.21 7.07 10.75
N PRO A 58 -5.79 6.44 11.79
CA PRO A 58 -6.77 5.38 11.64
C PRO A 58 -7.96 5.73 10.73
N ARG A 59 -8.42 7.00 10.74
CA ARG A 59 -9.55 7.47 9.90
C ARG A 59 -9.23 7.49 8.39
N HIS A 60 -7.95 7.35 8.05
CA HIS A 60 -7.45 7.29 6.69
C HIS A 60 -7.44 5.87 6.12
N PHE A 61 -7.61 4.85 6.97
CA PHE A 61 -7.68 3.45 6.55
C PHE A 61 -9.11 3.07 6.15
N LEU A 62 -9.26 2.50 4.96
CA LEU A 62 -10.54 2.11 4.38
C LEU A 62 -10.78 0.62 4.66
N SER A 63 -11.85 0.29 5.38
CA SER A 63 -12.18 -1.10 5.66
C SER A 63 -12.77 -1.79 4.42
N ALA A 64 -12.00 -2.71 3.83
CA ALA A 64 -12.48 -3.59 2.75
C ALA A 64 -13.74 -4.39 3.13
N GLY A 65 -13.93 -4.69 4.43
CA GLY A 65 -15.15 -5.31 4.96
C GLY A 65 -15.42 -6.70 4.36
N ARG A 66 -16.39 -6.78 3.44
CA ARG A 66 -16.69 -7.99 2.65
C ARG A 66 -16.03 -7.97 1.26
N SER A 67 -15.67 -6.80 0.75
CA SER A 67 -15.05 -6.58 -0.57
C SER A 67 -13.54 -6.81 -0.53
N GLY A 68 -13.10 -7.94 0.05
CA GLY A 68 -11.67 -8.33 0.12
C GLY A 68 -11.07 -8.74 -1.23
N ASP A 69 -11.87 -8.68 -2.29
CA ASP A 69 -11.55 -8.92 -3.69
C ASP A 69 -11.27 -7.62 -4.48
N VAL A 70 -11.40 -6.44 -3.86
CA VAL A 70 -11.33 -5.13 -4.56
C VAL A 70 -10.07 -4.88 -5.39
N LEU A 71 -8.87 -5.19 -4.90
CA LEU A 71 -7.65 -5.02 -5.71
C LEU A 71 -7.54 -6.09 -6.81
N ARG A 72 -8.08 -7.30 -6.59
CA ARG A 72 -8.21 -8.31 -7.63
C ARG A 72 -9.18 -7.87 -8.73
N ARG A 73 -10.26 -7.16 -8.41
CA ARG A 73 -11.17 -6.56 -9.41
C ARG A 73 -10.47 -5.54 -10.30
N MET A 74 -9.48 -4.80 -9.78
CA MET A 74 -8.68 -3.88 -10.60
C MET A 74 -7.68 -4.63 -11.50
N VAL A 75 -7.08 -5.72 -11.01
CA VAL A 75 -6.27 -6.63 -11.85
C VAL A 75 -7.13 -7.23 -12.96
N SER A 76 -8.26 -7.85 -12.61
CA SER A 76 -9.22 -8.41 -13.57
C SER A 76 -9.78 -7.36 -14.53
N ALA A 77 -9.91 -6.09 -14.14
CA ALA A 77 -10.26 -5.04 -15.10
C ALA A 77 -9.21 -4.92 -16.23
N VAL A 78 -7.92 -4.90 -15.88
CA VAL A 78 -6.80 -4.83 -16.84
C VAL A 78 -6.62 -6.14 -17.62
N GLU A 79 -6.90 -7.30 -17.01
CA GLU A 79 -6.83 -8.62 -17.68
C GLU A 79 -8.03 -8.87 -18.62
N ASP A 80 -9.26 -8.54 -18.21
CA ASP A 80 -10.51 -8.91 -18.89
C ASP A 80 -11.01 -7.85 -19.87
N ALA A 81 -10.96 -6.57 -19.50
CA ALA A 81 -11.58 -5.42 -20.19
C ALA A 81 -13.05 -5.64 -20.65
N THR A 82 -13.81 -6.56 -20.02
CA THR A 82 -15.11 -7.05 -20.54
C THR A 82 -16.26 -7.13 -19.50
N ALA A 83 -16.72 -5.93 -19.06
CA ALA A 83 -18.02 -5.59 -18.40
C ALA A 83 -18.13 -5.53 -16.83
N ALA A 84 -19.00 -4.63 -16.32
CA ALA A 84 -19.05 -4.06 -14.93
C ALA A 84 -20.48 -3.57 -14.52
N ALA A 85 -20.92 -3.14 -13.30
CA ALA A 85 -20.45 -2.96 -11.89
C ALA A 85 -21.70 -3.14 -10.92
N ASP A 86 -21.99 -2.57 -9.73
CA ASP A 86 -21.40 -1.68 -8.68
C ASP A 86 -22.23 -1.76 -7.33
N ASP A 87 -21.93 -0.94 -6.28
CA ASP A 87 -22.82 -0.22 -5.29
C ASP A 87 -22.86 -0.39 -3.70
N ILE A 88 -23.14 0.77 -3.02
CA ILE A 88 -23.09 1.40 -1.62
C ILE A 88 -23.20 0.61 -0.24
N VAL A 89 -22.98 1.10 1.05
CA VAL A 89 -23.04 2.41 1.84
C VAL A 89 -21.95 2.63 3.00
N TRP A 90 -21.88 3.81 3.70
CA TRP A 90 -20.91 4.41 4.74
C TRP A 90 -20.52 3.64 6.07
N MET A 91 -19.73 4.06 7.13
CA MET A 91 -18.98 5.27 7.71
C MET A 91 -17.83 4.81 8.72
N GLY A 92 -17.08 5.49 9.66
CA GLY A 92 -16.87 6.86 10.31
C GLY A 92 -16.02 6.83 11.67
N ALA A 93 -15.32 7.89 12.19
CA ALA A 93 -14.44 7.87 13.46
C ALA A 93 -13.95 9.25 14.14
N GLU A 94 -13.08 9.22 15.20
CA GLU A 94 -12.60 10.35 16.12
C GLU A 94 -11.02 10.48 16.34
N PRO A 95 -10.41 11.38 17.20
CA PRO A 95 -8.98 11.82 17.15
C PRO A 95 -7.91 11.13 18.08
N GLN A 96 -6.72 11.73 18.27
CA GLN A 96 -5.41 11.06 18.03
C GLN A 96 -4.21 11.41 18.98
N ALA A 97 -3.18 10.54 18.98
CA ALA A 97 -1.88 10.69 19.70
C ALA A 97 -0.63 10.44 18.80
N ALA A 98 0.58 10.70 19.31
CA ALA A 98 1.84 10.81 18.53
C ALA A 98 2.36 9.53 17.84
N VAL A 99 2.19 8.35 18.45
CA VAL A 99 2.28 7.07 17.75
C VAL A 99 0.95 6.37 17.94
N GLN A 100 0.32 6.00 16.83
CA GLN A 100 -1.03 5.45 16.81
C GLN A 100 -0.93 3.93 16.74
N VAL A 101 -1.72 3.23 17.53
CA VAL A 101 -1.77 1.75 17.52
C VAL A 101 -3.23 1.34 17.57
N PHE A 102 -3.67 0.56 16.58
CA PHE A 102 -5.04 0.13 16.38
C PHE A 102 -5.06 -1.17 15.56
N ASP A 103 -6.12 -1.97 15.65
CA ASP A 103 -6.26 -3.16 14.83
C ASP A 103 -6.96 -2.83 13.50
N HIS A 104 -6.47 -3.41 12.40
CA HIS A 104 -7.05 -3.32 11.07
C HIS A 104 -7.00 -4.69 10.38
N ASP A 105 -8.18 -5.29 10.20
CA ASP A 105 -8.34 -6.67 9.74
C ASP A 105 -7.56 -7.68 10.60
N VAL A 106 -6.56 -8.37 10.04
CA VAL A 106 -5.67 -9.28 10.79
C VAL A 106 -4.51 -8.57 11.49
N TYR A 107 -4.22 -7.32 11.15
CA TYR A 107 -3.02 -6.62 11.62
C TYR A 107 -3.29 -5.81 12.89
N THR A 108 -2.32 -5.76 13.79
CA THR A 108 -2.19 -4.63 14.71
C THR A 108 -1.26 -3.61 14.05
N VAL A 109 -1.80 -2.46 13.65
CA VAL A 109 -1.09 -1.42 12.89
C VAL A 109 -0.48 -0.39 13.81
N LEU A 110 0.77 0.01 13.57
CA LEU A 110 1.40 1.21 14.13
C LEU A 110 1.59 2.27 13.05
N LEU A 111 1.32 3.53 13.39
CA LEU A 111 1.61 4.70 12.54
C LEU A 111 2.52 5.67 13.30
N ALA A 112 3.63 6.06 12.67
CA ALA A 112 4.53 7.09 13.18
C ALA A 112 5.13 7.90 12.01
N ASP A 113 5.17 9.22 12.15
CA ASP A 113 5.88 10.12 11.24
C ASP A 113 7.40 10.16 11.54
N ASP A 114 7.80 9.68 12.71
CA ASP A 114 9.19 9.36 13.09
C ASP A 114 9.30 7.85 13.37
N PRO A 115 9.95 7.06 12.49
CA PRO A 115 10.09 5.61 12.71
C PRO A 115 10.93 5.25 13.94
N THR A 116 11.77 6.16 14.44
CA THR A 116 12.59 5.90 15.63
C THR A 116 11.77 5.91 16.93
N ALA A 117 10.55 6.46 16.90
CA ALA A 117 9.59 6.40 18.01
C ALA A 117 8.85 5.05 18.13
N ILE A 118 8.85 4.21 17.09
CA ILE A 118 8.06 2.96 17.02
C ILE A 118 8.40 1.97 18.16
N PRO A 119 9.68 1.72 18.54
CA PRO A 119 10.02 0.80 19.62
C PRO A 119 9.39 1.17 20.97
N ALA A 120 9.23 2.47 21.25
CA ALA A 120 8.61 2.97 22.48
C ALA A 120 7.09 2.75 22.53
N ALA A 121 6.44 2.53 21.38
CA ALA A 121 5.02 2.19 21.28
C ALA A 121 4.76 0.68 21.18
N LEU A 122 5.78 -0.11 20.80
CA LEU A 122 5.66 -1.53 20.45
C LEU A 122 5.08 -2.43 21.56
N TRP A 123 5.20 -2.03 22.82
CA TRP A 123 4.58 -2.73 23.96
C TRP A 123 3.04 -2.73 23.92
N ARG A 124 2.42 -1.85 23.13
CA ARG A 124 0.96 -1.78 22.91
C ARG A 124 0.47 -2.87 21.94
N VAL A 125 1.35 -3.46 21.15
CA VAL A 125 1.03 -4.60 20.28
C VAL A 125 0.82 -5.86 21.14
N PRO A 126 -0.21 -6.69 20.89
CA PRO A 126 -0.39 -7.96 21.57
C PRO A 126 0.87 -8.83 21.51
N PRO A 127 1.33 -9.45 22.61
CA PRO A 127 2.62 -10.14 22.65
C PRO A 127 2.83 -11.22 21.57
N HIS A 128 1.77 -11.88 21.10
CA HIS A 128 1.82 -12.91 20.06
C HIS A 128 2.00 -12.35 18.63
N ARG A 129 1.65 -11.08 18.39
CA ARG A 129 1.88 -10.36 17.12
C ARG A 129 3.08 -9.41 17.16
N ARG A 130 3.79 -9.28 18.28
CA ARG A 130 4.80 -8.23 18.51
C ARG A 130 6.17 -8.61 17.92
N PRO A 131 6.58 -8.06 16.75
CA PRO A 131 7.84 -8.43 16.12
C PRO A 131 9.06 -7.93 16.91
N ALA A 132 10.24 -8.45 16.59
CA ALA A 132 11.49 -7.73 16.83
C ALA A 132 11.63 -6.60 15.78
N LEU A 133 12.29 -5.48 16.13
CA LEU A 133 12.60 -4.41 15.19
C LEU A 133 14.10 -4.15 15.19
N ASP A 134 14.72 -4.19 14.02
CA ASP A 134 16.10 -3.78 13.82
C ASP A 134 16.19 -2.23 13.87
N PRO A 135 16.98 -1.63 14.78
CA PRO A 135 17.19 -0.18 14.82
C PRO A 135 17.80 0.38 13.54
N GLU A 136 18.53 -0.43 12.75
CA GLU A 136 19.13 -0.01 11.48
C GLU A 136 18.08 0.11 10.37
N LEU A 137 17.04 -0.75 10.38
CA LEU A 137 15.88 -0.63 9.49
C LEU A 137 15.06 0.64 9.79
N LEU A 138 14.87 0.96 11.08
CA LEU A 138 14.18 2.19 11.47
C LEU A 138 14.98 3.46 11.11
N ARG A 139 16.32 3.40 11.24
CA ARG A 139 17.23 4.46 10.79
C ARG A 139 17.21 4.63 9.27
N PHE A 140 17.19 3.54 8.52
CA PHE A 140 17.04 3.56 7.06
C PHE A 140 15.80 4.35 6.65
N TYR A 141 14.64 4.08 7.26
CA TYR A 141 13.41 4.83 7.00
C TYR A 141 13.54 6.31 7.37
N ALA A 142 14.15 6.66 8.51
CA ALA A 142 14.36 8.05 8.90
C ALA A 142 15.24 8.84 7.92
N GLU A 143 16.28 8.22 7.36
CA GLU A 143 17.24 8.88 6.45
C GLU A 143 16.74 8.99 4.99
N HIS A 144 15.89 8.05 4.55
CA HIS A 144 15.43 7.98 3.15
C HIS A 144 13.99 8.50 2.96
N PHE A 145 13.18 8.46 4.03
CA PHE A 145 11.77 8.84 4.01
C PHE A 145 11.37 9.77 5.19
N PRO A 146 12.15 10.82 5.53
CA PRO A 146 11.89 11.70 6.69
C PRO A 146 10.57 12.49 6.63
N ASP A 147 9.88 12.43 5.50
CA ASP A 147 8.60 13.13 5.24
C ASP A 147 7.40 12.17 5.13
N HIS A 148 7.59 10.86 5.37
CA HIS A 148 6.56 9.82 5.15
C HIS A 148 6.09 9.23 6.48
N THR A 149 4.78 9.13 6.69
CA THR A 149 4.25 8.30 7.78
C THR A 149 4.57 6.83 7.48
N ILE A 150 5.27 6.18 8.41
CA ILE A 150 5.61 4.75 8.33
C ILE A 150 4.47 3.94 8.95
N VAL A 151 3.98 2.97 8.17
CA VAL A 151 2.93 2.03 8.53
C VAL A 151 3.58 0.68 8.84
N VAL A 152 3.46 0.21 10.07
CA VAL A 152 3.94 -1.12 10.48
C VAL A 152 2.74 -2.01 10.78
N CYS A 153 2.52 -3.02 9.93
CA CYS A 153 1.42 -3.96 10.04
C CYS A 153 1.90 -5.26 10.71
N CYS A 154 1.70 -5.39 12.02
CA CYS A 154 2.14 -6.54 12.82
C CYS A 154 1.16 -7.72 12.76
N PHE A 155 1.67 -8.94 12.60
CA PHE A 155 0.89 -10.17 12.43
C PHE A 155 1.58 -11.42 13.02
N ASP A 156 0.84 -12.55 13.06
CA ASP A 156 1.39 -13.88 13.31
C ASP A 156 1.15 -14.87 12.14
N ASN A 157 1.72 -16.07 12.28
CA ASN A 157 1.80 -17.07 11.21
C ASN A 157 0.44 -17.68 10.82
N ALA A 158 -0.58 -17.62 11.68
CA ALA A 158 -1.91 -18.16 11.40
C ALA A 158 -2.76 -17.17 10.58
N GLU A 159 -2.59 -15.88 10.82
CA GLU A 159 -3.45 -14.82 10.30
C GLU A 159 -2.95 -14.24 8.97
N ALA A 160 -1.64 -14.26 8.72
CA ALA A 160 -0.99 -13.69 7.53
C ALA A 160 -1.59 -14.15 6.18
N ARG A 161 -2.12 -15.38 6.11
CA ARG A 161 -2.74 -15.95 4.90
C ARG A 161 -4.19 -15.52 4.67
N GLN A 162 -4.79 -14.81 5.63
CA GLN A 162 -6.20 -14.38 5.59
C GLN A 162 -6.36 -12.88 5.37
N ALA A 163 -5.25 -12.14 5.25
CA ALA A 163 -5.22 -10.70 5.13
C ALA A 163 -6.04 -10.18 3.93
N LYS A 164 -6.96 -9.25 4.21
CA LYS A 164 -7.62 -8.44 3.18
C LYS A 164 -6.64 -7.39 2.61
N PRO A 165 -6.89 -6.85 1.40
CA PRO A 165 -6.14 -5.70 0.89
C PRO A 165 -6.15 -4.55 1.90
N LEU A 166 -4.96 -4.02 2.19
CA LEU A 166 -4.79 -2.79 2.94
C LEU A 166 -5.12 -1.63 2.01
N LEU A 167 -6.00 -0.73 2.45
CA LEU A 167 -6.47 0.41 1.67
C LEU A 167 -6.42 1.67 2.54
N LEU A 168 -5.87 2.75 2.02
CA LEU A 168 -5.77 4.02 2.74
C LEU A 168 -5.77 5.24 1.81
N TRP A 169 -6.40 6.33 2.24
CA TRP A 169 -6.42 7.61 1.53
C TRP A 169 -5.61 8.68 2.27
N TYR A 170 -4.94 9.57 1.54
CA TYR A 170 -4.08 10.58 2.15
C TYR A 170 -3.94 11.82 1.27
N GLN A 171 -3.56 12.94 1.89
CA GLN A 171 -3.07 14.09 1.14
C GLN A 171 -1.58 13.87 0.85
N PRO A 172 -1.16 13.82 -0.43
CA PRO A 172 0.19 13.44 -0.82
C PRO A 172 1.21 14.56 -0.58
N LEU A 173 2.49 14.19 -0.45
CA LEU A 173 3.63 15.11 -0.47
C LEU A 173 3.81 15.80 -1.82
N ASP A 174 3.54 15.06 -2.90
CA ASP A 174 3.59 15.51 -4.29
C ASP A 174 2.26 15.07 -4.95
N PRO A 175 1.35 16.00 -5.27
CA PRO A 175 0.06 15.65 -5.87
C PRO A 175 0.20 15.02 -7.25
N ASP A 176 1.27 15.33 -7.98
CA ASP A 176 1.42 15.03 -9.40
C ASP A 176 2.41 13.88 -9.65
N ARG A 177 2.87 13.19 -8.60
CA ARG A 177 3.62 11.94 -8.69
C ARG A 177 3.02 10.83 -7.84
N LEU A 178 2.34 9.89 -8.49
CA LEU A 178 1.76 8.72 -7.83
C LEU A 178 2.86 7.68 -7.61
N THR A 179 3.00 7.17 -6.38
CA THR A 179 4.03 6.20 -6.02
C THR A 179 3.43 5.09 -5.15
N VAL A 180 3.77 3.84 -5.44
CA VAL A 180 3.42 2.67 -4.62
C VAL A 180 4.67 2.07 -3.97
N PRO A 181 4.70 1.89 -2.63
CA PRO A 181 5.82 1.24 -1.95
C PRO A 181 6.07 -0.16 -2.51
N ALA A 182 7.29 -0.40 -3.00
CA ALA A 182 7.70 -1.69 -3.56
C ALA A 182 9.13 -2.11 -3.17
N LEU A 183 9.80 -1.34 -2.30
CA LEU A 183 11.09 -1.67 -1.70
C LEU A 183 11.10 -3.09 -1.12
N ASP A 184 12.19 -3.80 -1.38
CA ASP A 184 12.33 -5.22 -1.13
C ASP A 184 13.41 -5.49 -0.09
N SER A 185 13.02 -6.11 1.03
CA SER A 185 13.93 -6.77 1.97
C SER A 185 13.12 -7.72 2.83
N HIS A 186 13.49 -9.00 2.83
CA HIS A 186 12.72 -10.02 3.55
C HIS A 186 13.44 -10.57 4.79
N THR A 187 14.55 -9.93 5.19
CA THR A 187 15.49 -10.47 6.19
C THR A 187 15.40 -9.81 7.58
N GLY A 188 14.46 -8.87 7.76
CA GLY A 188 14.41 -7.99 8.94
C GLY A 188 15.33 -6.77 8.91
N LYS A 189 16.23 -6.70 7.91
CA LYS A 189 17.23 -5.64 7.78
C LYS A 189 16.82 -4.56 6.78
N ALA A 190 17.51 -3.42 6.84
CA ALA A 190 17.46 -2.39 5.80
C ALA A 190 17.71 -2.99 4.39
N PRO A 191 17.05 -2.46 3.35
CA PRO A 191 17.14 -3.01 2.00
C PRO A 191 18.46 -2.62 1.32
N ASP A 192 18.99 -3.53 0.50
CA ASP A 192 20.05 -3.20 -0.45
C ASP A 192 19.43 -2.46 -1.64
N LEU A 193 19.78 -1.17 -1.78
CA LEU A 193 19.27 -0.30 -2.86
C LEU A 193 19.95 -0.56 -4.21
N ASP A 194 21.13 -1.19 -4.22
CA ASP A 194 21.86 -1.53 -5.44
C ASP A 194 21.52 -2.92 -5.98
N ALA A 195 20.91 -3.78 -5.16
CA ALA A 195 20.40 -5.08 -5.56
C ALA A 195 19.39 -5.02 -6.74
N ALA A 196 19.48 -6.03 -7.61
CA ALA A 196 18.40 -6.41 -8.50
C ALA A 196 17.56 -7.49 -7.80
N VAL A 197 16.26 -7.23 -7.63
CA VAL A 197 15.35 -8.04 -6.82
C VAL A 197 14.27 -8.67 -7.70
N PRO A 198 13.83 -9.91 -7.42
CA PRO A 198 12.78 -10.56 -8.18
C PRO A 198 11.44 -9.81 -8.01
N VAL A 199 10.63 -9.80 -9.07
CA VAL A 199 9.31 -9.15 -9.04
C VAL A 199 8.19 -10.13 -9.36
N ASP A 200 7.10 -10.00 -8.62
CA ASP A 200 5.78 -10.57 -8.90
C ASP A 200 4.74 -9.56 -8.41
N HIS A 201 4.54 -8.52 -9.23
CA HIS A 201 3.74 -7.34 -8.89
C HIS A 201 2.79 -6.97 -10.02
N TRP A 202 1.49 -7.00 -9.75
CA TRP A 202 0.55 -6.15 -10.47
C TRP A 202 0.69 -4.72 -9.97
N VAL A 203 0.95 -3.78 -10.86
CA VAL A 203 1.14 -2.36 -10.54
C VAL A 203 0.10 -1.55 -11.30
N LEU A 204 -0.80 -0.92 -10.56
CA LEU A 204 -2.02 -0.29 -11.06
C LEU A 204 -2.09 1.18 -10.65
N PHE A 205 -2.59 2.04 -11.54
CA PHE A 205 -2.78 3.46 -11.27
C PHE A 205 -4.12 3.96 -11.85
N SER A 206 -4.65 5.04 -11.27
CA SER A 206 -5.88 5.71 -11.75
C SER A 206 -5.86 7.22 -11.53
N THR A 207 -6.59 7.96 -12.35
CA THR A 207 -6.93 9.37 -12.10
C THR A 207 -8.38 9.65 -12.51
N ASP A 208 -9.05 10.57 -11.82
CA ASP A 208 -10.41 11.01 -12.15
C ASP A 208 -10.47 12.16 -13.16
N GLU A 209 -9.35 12.85 -13.40
CA GLU A 209 -9.18 13.83 -14.48
C GLU A 209 -8.96 13.23 -15.89
N ALA A 210 -9.07 11.91 -16.05
CA ALA A 210 -8.84 11.24 -17.33
C ALA A 210 -9.99 11.41 -18.35
N ALA A 211 -9.71 11.11 -19.62
CA ALA A 211 -10.74 11.03 -20.67
C ALA A 211 -11.70 9.83 -20.44
N ALA A 212 -12.90 9.90 -21.01
CA ALA A 212 -13.95 8.89 -20.77
C ALA A 212 -13.66 7.50 -21.39
N ASP A 213 -12.67 7.41 -22.29
CA ASP A 213 -12.14 6.22 -22.95
C ASP A 213 -10.78 5.76 -22.36
N TRP A 214 -10.36 6.34 -21.24
CA TRP A 214 -9.09 6.06 -20.59
C TRP A 214 -9.14 4.81 -19.70
N GLY A 215 -8.18 3.91 -19.90
CA GLY A 215 -7.95 2.74 -19.04
C GLY A 215 -9.05 1.67 -19.11
N ALA A 216 -8.91 0.67 -18.24
CA ALA A 216 -9.84 -0.44 -18.14
C ALA A 216 -10.86 -0.20 -17.00
N PRO A 217 -12.18 -0.28 -17.27
CA PRO A 217 -13.21 0.03 -16.28
C PRO A 217 -13.33 -1.05 -15.19
N VAL A 218 -13.41 -0.64 -13.92
CA VAL A 218 -13.41 -1.57 -12.78
C VAL A 218 -14.82 -1.92 -12.32
N ALA A 219 -15.13 -3.21 -12.30
CA ALA A 219 -16.40 -3.75 -11.85
C ALA A 219 -16.44 -3.96 -10.32
N TYR A 220 -17.15 -3.12 -9.58
CA TYR A 220 -17.45 -3.37 -8.16
C TYR A 220 -18.77 -4.15 -7.99
N SER A 221 -19.25 -4.31 -6.75
CA SER A 221 -20.42 -5.15 -6.41
C SER A 221 -21.37 -4.41 -5.46
N GLY A 222 -22.64 -4.83 -5.37
CA GLY A 222 -23.74 -3.98 -4.86
C GLY A 222 -24.30 -4.12 -3.43
N GLY A 223 -23.64 -4.54 -2.35
CA GLY A 223 -22.28 -5.06 -2.16
C GLY A 223 -21.34 -4.14 -1.38
N MET A 224 -20.71 -3.20 -2.08
CA MET A 224 -19.55 -2.42 -1.68
C MET A 224 -19.93 -1.12 -0.99
N ARG A 225 -19.47 -0.97 0.25
CA ARG A 225 -19.66 0.23 1.06
C ARG A 225 -19.35 1.53 0.31
N HIS A 226 -20.25 2.52 0.34
CA HIS A 226 -20.03 3.84 -0.27
C HIS A 226 -18.74 4.49 0.27
N SER A 227 -18.48 4.40 1.59
CA SER A 227 -17.25 4.91 2.22
C SER A 227 -15.96 4.19 1.79
N LEU A 228 -16.08 3.16 0.94
CA LEU A 228 -14.99 2.53 0.22
C LEU A 228 -15.09 2.93 -1.27
N ARG A 229 -16.27 2.81 -1.87
CA ARG A 229 -16.56 3.13 -3.28
C ARG A 229 -16.25 4.58 -3.69
N GLU A 230 -16.45 5.54 -2.79
CA GLU A 230 -16.13 6.98 -2.95
C GLU A 230 -14.63 7.22 -3.17
N PHE A 231 -13.76 6.30 -2.72
CA PHE A 231 -12.31 6.38 -2.90
C PHE A 231 -11.79 5.48 -4.03
N LEU A 232 -12.68 4.76 -4.73
CA LEU A 232 -12.31 3.76 -5.71
C LEU A 232 -12.56 4.24 -7.15
N PRO A 233 -11.62 3.96 -8.07
CA PRO A 233 -11.64 4.55 -9.40
C PRO A 233 -12.64 3.86 -10.30
N ALA A 234 -13.19 4.61 -11.27
CA ALA A 234 -14.02 4.04 -12.32
C ALA A 234 -13.22 3.20 -13.33
N ALA A 235 -11.94 3.55 -13.57
CA ALA A 235 -11.02 2.85 -14.46
C ALA A 235 -9.58 2.88 -13.94
N VAL A 236 -8.75 1.92 -14.38
CA VAL A 236 -7.32 1.81 -14.04
C VAL A 236 -6.48 1.56 -15.29
N ILE A 237 -5.21 1.97 -15.27
CA ILE A 237 -4.18 1.36 -16.12
C ILE A 237 -3.19 0.60 -15.25
N GLY A 238 -2.41 -0.30 -15.85
CA GLY A 238 -1.35 -1.00 -15.14
C GLY A 238 -0.79 -2.17 -15.93
N ARG A 239 0.10 -2.93 -15.30
CA ARG A 239 0.66 -4.17 -15.84
C ARG A 239 1.19 -5.08 -14.74
N HIS A 240 1.42 -6.35 -15.08
CA HIS A 240 2.21 -7.27 -14.27
C HIS A 240 3.71 -7.10 -14.55
N TYR A 241 4.50 -7.26 -13.50
CA TYR A 241 5.96 -7.38 -13.52
C TYR A 241 6.31 -8.70 -12.84
N GLY A 242 6.66 -9.72 -13.64
CA GLY A 242 6.66 -11.12 -13.21
C GLY A 242 7.59 -12.03 -14.01
N ASP A 243 7.21 -13.30 -14.17
CA ASP A 243 7.86 -14.31 -15.03
C ASP A 243 9.39 -14.46 -14.84
N GLY A 244 9.86 -14.30 -13.61
CA GLY A 244 11.28 -14.39 -13.25
C GLY A 244 12.10 -13.15 -13.58
N GLN A 245 11.47 -12.04 -13.95
CA GLN A 245 12.11 -10.74 -14.07
C GLN A 245 12.72 -10.31 -12.74
N THR A 246 13.89 -9.67 -12.81
CA THR A 246 14.48 -8.89 -11.71
C THR A 246 14.55 -7.42 -12.10
N LEU A 247 14.22 -6.52 -11.16
CA LEU A 247 14.32 -5.07 -11.35
C LEU A 247 15.21 -4.44 -10.26
N PRO A 248 15.76 -3.22 -10.47
CA PRO A 248 16.42 -2.48 -9.42
C PRO A 248 15.51 -2.33 -8.18
N ASN A 249 16.05 -2.50 -6.98
CA ASN A 249 15.30 -2.29 -5.75
C ASN A 249 14.81 -0.83 -5.64
N GLY A 250 13.62 -0.64 -5.07
CA GLY A 250 12.91 0.65 -5.07
C GLY A 250 11.39 0.50 -5.20
N ASP A 251 10.71 1.63 -5.36
CA ASP A 251 9.27 1.75 -5.51
C ASP A 251 8.83 1.77 -6.99
N PHE A 252 7.54 1.68 -7.28
CA PHE A 252 7.03 2.01 -8.63
C PHE A 252 6.35 3.38 -8.61
N THR A 253 6.55 4.18 -9.67
CA THR A 253 6.04 5.55 -9.75
C THR A 253 5.62 5.92 -11.17
N ILE A 254 4.71 6.89 -11.29
CA ILE A 254 4.31 7.52 -12.56
C ILE A 254 3.95 8.99 -12.30
N SER A 255 4.24 9.89 -13.25
CA SER A 255 3.76 11.27 -13.18
C SER A 255 2.26 11.34 -13.54
N HIS A 256 1.53 12.33 -13.03
CA HIS A 256 0.13 12.52 -13.39
C HIS A 256 -0.04 12.85 -14.89
N GLY A 257 0.93 13.56 -15.49
CA GLY A 257 0.93 13.84 -16.92
C GLY A 257 1.10 12.60 -17.80
N ASP A 258 2.03 11.70 -17.43
CA ASP A 258 2.20 10.41 -18.11
C ASP A 258 0.99 9.49 -17.88
N LEU A 259 0.44 9.49 -16.66
CA LEU A 259 -0.77 8.73 -16.30
C LEU A 259 -1.97 9.15 -17.15
N LEU A 260 -2.20 10.46 -17.35
CA LEU A 260 -3.23 10.98 -18.25
C LEU A 260 -3.03 10.54 -19.72
N GLY A 261 -1.79 10.24 -20.12
CA GLY A 261 -1.48 9.64 -21.42
C GLY A 261 -1.93 8.18 -21.58
N GLY A 262 -2.27 7.48 -20.49
CA GLY A 262 -2.80 6.11 -20.51
C GLY A 262 -1.76 5.02 -20.78
N ASP A 263 -0.47 5.37 -20.74
CA ASP A 263 0.65 4.50 -21.15
C ASP A 263 1.32 3.83 -19.93
N PRO A 264 1.08 2.52 -19.66
CA PRO A 264 1.69 1.82 -18.53
C PRO A 264 3.19 1.54 -18.73
N ASP A 265 3.76 1.77 -19.92
CA ASP A 265 5.22 1.73 -20.11
C ASP A 265 5.93 2.90 -19.41
N ARG A 266 5.19 3.95 -19.01
CA ARG A 266 5.68 5.10 -18.22
C ARG A 266 5.86 4.81 -16.72
N ILE A 267 5.52 3.62 -16.26
CA ILE A 267 5.70 3.24 -14.86
C ILE A 267 7.19 2.95 -14.60
N GLU A 268 7.85 3.86 -13.88
CA GLU A 268 9.28 3.84 -13.55
C GLU A 268 9.58 3.08 -12.25
N ARG A 269 10.86 2.72 -12.04
CA ARG A 269 11.39 2.27 -10.74
C ARG A 269 12.06 3.43 -10.01
N LEU A 270 11.51 3.84 -8.88
CA LEU A 270 12.03 4.93 -8.05
C LEU A 270 12.94 4.39 -6.96
N ARG A 271 14.25 4.65 -7.05
CA ARG A 271 15.16 4.48 -5.91
C ARG A 271 14.97 5.62 -4.90
N PRO A 272 14.91 5.34 -3.59
CA PRO A 272 14.93 6.40 -2.59
C PRO A 272 16.27 7.15 -2.61
N ILE A 273 16.23 8.44 -2.29
CA ILE A 273 17.40 9.31 -2.20
C ILE A 273 17.61 9.66 -0.73
N ARG A 274 18.79 9.34 -0.19
CA ARG A 274 19.18 9.73 1.17
C ARG A 274 19.21 11.26 1.30
N ARG A 275 18.64 11.80 2.37
CA ARG A 275 18.57 13.25 2.64
C ARG A 275 19.48 13.67 3.80
#